data_AF-F0IZS1-F1
#
_entry.id   AF-F0IZS1-F1
#
_cell.length_a   1.000
_cell.length_b   1.000
_cell.length_c   1.000
_cell.angle_alpha   90.00
_cell.angle_beta   90.00
_cell.angle_gamma   90.00
#
_symmetry.space_group_name_H-M   'P 1'
#
loop_
_entity.id
_entity.type
_entity.pdbx_description
1 polymer ?
#
loop_
_entity_poly.entity_id
_entity_poly.type
_entity_poly.pdbx_seq_one_letter_code
_entity_poly.pdbx_strand_id
1 'polypeptide(L)' 'MALHRARKAHANGFVESFNGRRRDECLNEHLFRSYRHARDIIEEWRIGYDLNKPHTSLDGLTPTEFAN' A
#
# COMPACT_ATOMS: atom_id res chain seq x y z
N MET A 1 22.79 -28.01 5.22
CA MET A 1 22.94 -26.58 4.86
C MET A 1 21.56 -25.97 4.67
N ALA A 2 20.86 -25.64 5.76
CA ALA A 2 19.56 -24.98 5.71
C ALA A 2 19.75 -23.49 6.02
N LEU A 3 19.98 -22.69 4.98
CA LEU A 3 19.82 -21.23 5.08
C LEU A 3 18.34 -20.91 4.86
N HIS A 4 17.50 -21.32 5.81
CA HIS A 4 16.20 -20.65 5.96
C HIS A 4 16.51 -19.30 6.58
N ARG A 5 16.75 -18.29 5.74
CA ARG A 5 16.79 -16.90 6.16
C ARG A 5 15.47 -16.64 6.89
N ALA A 6 15.51 -16.63 8.22
CA ALA A 6 14.42 -16.15 9.03
C ALA A 6 14.11 -14.73 8.52
N ARG A 7 13.00 -14.59 7.79
CA ARG A 7 12.47 -13.27 7.45
C ARG A 7 12.25 -12.60 8.79
N LYS A 8 13.04 -11.57 9.07
CA LYS A 8 12.93 -10.75 10.28
C LYS A 8 11.50 -10.20 10.30
N ALA A 9 10.63 -10.85 11.06
CA ALA A 9 9.18 -10.61 11.07
C ALA A 9 8.79 -9.16 11.40
N HIS A 10 9.72 -8.41 11.98
CA HIS A 10 9.52 -7.01 12.37
C HIS A 10 9.72 -5.97 11.25
N ALA A 11 10.45 -6.28 10.17
CA ALA A 11 10.76 -5.27 9.14
C ALA A 11 9.71 -5.20 8.01
N ASN A 12 8.82 -6.20 7.91
CA ASN A 12 7.94 -6.35 6.76
C ASN A 12 6.48 -5.95 7.04
N GLY A 13 6.11 -5.63 8.29
CA GLY A 13 4.72 -5.38 8.67
C GLY A 13 4.06 -4.18 7.99
N PHE A 14 4.82 -3.10 7.76
CA PHE A 14 4.33 -1.97 6.96
C PHE A 14 4.06 -2.37 5.51
N VAL A 15 5.02 -3.04 4.87
CA VAL A 15 4.91 -3.47 3.47
C VAL A 15 3.77 -4.50 3.32
N GLU A 16 3.60 -5.39 4.28
CA GLU A 16 2.52 -6.39 4.31
C GLU A 16 1.15 -5.73 4.47
N SER A 17 0.99 -4.81 5.43
CA SER A 17 -0.27 -4.07 5.61
C SER A 17 -0.61 -3.17 4.44
N PHE A 18 0.38 -2.49 3.85
CA PHE A 18 0.21 -1.72 2.62
C PHE A 18 -0.25 -2.60 1.45
N ASN A 19 0.42 -3.73 1.22
CA ASN A 19 0.08 -4.63 0.12
C ASN A 19 -1.27 -5.31 0.31
N GLY A 20 -1.64 -5.67 1.54
CA GLY A 20 -2.98 -6.19 1.86
C GLY A 20 -4.05 -5.17 1.49
N ARG A 21 -3.90 -3.95 2.00
CA ARG A 21 -4.83 -2.86 1.70
C ARG A 21 -4.94 -2.52 0.22
N ARG A 22 -3.81 -2.45 -0.49
CA ARG A 22 -3.81 -2.21 -1.94
C ARG A 22 -4.59 -3.29 -2.70
N ARG A 23 -4.54 -4.54 -2.24
CA ARG A 23 -5.33 -5.61 -2.85
C ARG A 23 -6.81 -5.41 -2.56
N ASP A 24 -7.17 -5.19 -1.31
CA ASP A 24 -8.57 -5.15 -0.87
C ASP A 24 -9.29 -3.87 -1.31
N GLU A 25 -8.62 -2.72 -1.30
CA GLU A 25 -9.25 -1.41 -1.58
C GLU A 25 -9.07 -0.94 -3.04
N CYS A 26 -8.22 -1.58 -3.83
CA CYS A 26 -7.95 -1.17 -5.21
C CYS A 26 -8.03 -2.33 -6.19
N LEU A 27 -7.15 -3.32 -6.06
CA LEU A 27 -6.97 -4.31 -7.13
C LEU A 27 -8.15 -5.29 -7.24
N ASN A 28 -8.76 -5.67 -6.11
CA ASN A 28 -9.87 -6.61 -6.10
C ASN A 28 -11.22 -5.94 -6.44
N GLU A 29 -11.35 -4.63 -6.24
CA GLU A 29 -12.57 -3.87 -6.51
C GLU A 29 -12.75 -3.51 -8.00
N HIS A 30 -11.70 -3.65 -8.81
CA HIS A 30 -11.70 -3.16 -10.19
C HIS A 30 -11.42 -4.26 -11.22
N LEU A 31 -12.24 -4.31 -12.26
CA LEU A 31 -11.93 -5.04 -13.49
C LEU A 31 -11.12 -4.16 -14.46
N PHE A 32 -9.92 -4.61 -14.81
CA PHE A 32 -9.04 -3.88 -15.71
C PHE A 32 -9.32 -4.24 -17.18
N ARG A 33 -9.66 -3.22 -17.97
CA ARG A 33 -9.94 -3.37 -19.41
C ARG A 33 -8.69 -3.20 -20.29
N SER A 34 -7.64 -2.58 -19.76
CA SER A 34 -6.35 -2.39 -20.43
C SER A 34 -5.27 -2.03 -19.41
N TYR A 35 -4.01 -2.11 -19.84
CA TYR A 35 -2.88 -1.67 -19.02
C TYR A 35 -2.95 -0.17 -18.67
N ARG A 36 -3.38 0.67 -19.61
CA ARG A 36 -3.60 2.11 -19.37
C ARG A 36 -4.64 2.32 -18.27
N HIS A 37 -5.79 1.66 -18.40
CA HIS A 37 -6.86 1.73 -17.40
C HIS A 37 -6.39 1.29 -16.01
N ALA A 38 -5.59 0.23 -15.94
CA ALA A 38 -5.02 -0.23 -14.67
C ALA A 38 -4.07 0.82 -14.05
N ARG A 39 -3.22 1.46 -14.86
CA ARG A 39 -2.32 2.51 -14.38
C ARG A 39 -3.09 3.71 -13.82
N ASP A 40 -4.14 4.14 -14.52
CA ASP A 40 -4.94 5.29 -14.12
C ASP A 40 -5.62 5.01 -12.76
N ILE A 41 -6.26 3.84 -12.60
CA ILE A 41 -6.90 3.43 -11.34
C ILE A 41 -5.90 3.31 -10.19
N ILE A 42 -4.74 2.68 -10.44
CA ILE A 42 -3.72 2.49 -9.39
C ILE A 42 -3.15 3.83 -8.94
N GLU A 43 -2.96 4.76 -9.87
CA GLU A 43 -2.44 6.09 -9.56
C GLU A 43 -3.45 6.93 -8.79
N GLU A 44 -4.73 6.91 -9.18
CA GLU A 44 -5.81 7.55 -8.44
C GLU A 44 -5.90 7.02 -7.01
N TRP A 45 -5.85 5.69 -6.84
CA TRP A 45 -5.83 5.08 -5.51
C TRP A 45 -4.60 5.49 -4.69
N ARG A 46 -3.41 5.53 -5.31
CA ARG A 46 -2.17 5.95 -4.64
C ARG A 46 -2.28 7.39 -4.14
N ILE A 47 -2.75 8.31 -4.99
CA ILE A 47 -2.96 9.72 -4.63
C ILE A 47 -3.94 9.82 -3.46
N GLY A 48 -5.05 9.07 -3.50
CA GLY A 48 -6.02 9.04 -2.40
C GLY A 48 -5.44 8.50 -1.10
N TYR A 49 -4.63 7.43 -1.17
CA TYR A 49 -3.93 6.87 -0.02
C TYR A 49 -2.95 7.88 0.61
N ASP A 50 -2.15 8.54 -0.23
CA ASP A 50 -1.08 9.43 0.21
C ASP A 50 -1.60 10.76 0.78
N LEU A 51 -2.74 11.27 0.29
CA LEU A 51 -3.25 12.61 0.64
C LEU A 51 -4.38 12.59 1.67
N ASN A 52 -5.20 11.53 1.72
CA ASN A 52 -6.48 11.57 2.43
C ASN A 52 -6.58 10.58 3.59
N LYS A 53 -5.68 9.59 3.67
CA LYS A 53 -5.80 8.53 4.68
C LYS A 53 -4.86 8.74 5.85
N PRO A 54 -5.36 9.19 7.02
CA PRO A 54 -4.55 9.24 8.23
C PRO A 54 -4.18 7.84 8.70
N HIS A 55 -2.95 7.65 9.19
CA HIS A 55 -2.45 6.37 9.66
C HIS A 55 -2.09 6.44 11.14
N THR A 56 -2.62 5.51 11.94
CA THR A 56 -2.30 5.44 13.37
C THR A 56 -0.83 5.16 13.64
N SER A 57 -0.13 4.49 12.72
CA SER A 57 1.32 4.31 12.79
C SER A 57 2.13 5.56 12.47
N LEU A 58 1.47 6.61 11.95
CA LEU A 58 2.05 7.92 11.64
C LEU A 58 1.41 9.00 12.55
N ASP A 59 1.02 8.65 13.77
CA ASP A 59 0.36 9.56 14.72
C ASP A 59 -0.91 10.23 14.19
N GLY A 60 -1.61 9.56 13.26
CA GLY A 60 -2.81 10.09 12.62
C GLY A 60 -2.54 11.00 11.43
N LEU A 61 -1.29 11.12 10.98
CA LEU A 61 -0.93 11.84 9.76
C LEU A 61 -1.14 10.97 8.52
N THR A 62 -1.39 11.62 7.39
CA THR A 62 -1.30 11.01 6.06
C THR A 62 0.17 10.77 5.68
N PRO A 63 0.46 9.86 4.72
CA PRO A 63 1.82 9.67 4.24
C PRO A 63 2.47 10.97 3.75
N THR A 64 1.71 11.83 3.09
CA THR A 64 2.21 13.13 2.59
C THR A 64 2.55 14.07 3.75
N GLU A 65 1.69 14.16 4.76
CA GLU A 65 1.95 15.02 5.93
C GLU A 65 3.16 14.56 6.74
N PHE A 66 3.34 13.24 6.88
CA PHE A 66 4.49 12.68 7.59
C PHE A 66 5.83 12.91 6.86
N ALA A 67 5.81 13.06 5.54
CA ALA A 67 7.01 13.20 4.73
C ALA A 67 7.57 14.64 4.66
N ASN A 68 6.84 15.63 5.19
CA ASN A 68 7.22 17.04 5.22
C ASN A 68 8.01 17.40 6.48
#